data_AF-A0AAV2ALF2-F1
#
_entry.id   AF-A0AAV2ALF2-F1
#
_cell.length_a   1.000
_cell.length_b   1.000
_cell.length_c   1.000
_cell.angle_alpha   90.00
_cell.angle_beta   90.00
_cell.angle_gamma   90.00
#
_symmetry.space_group_name_H-M   'P 1'
#
loop_
_entity.id
_entity.type
_entity.pdbx_description
1 polymer ?
#
loop_
_entity_poly.entity_id
_entity_poly.type
_entity_poly.pdbx_seq_one_letter_code
_entity_poly.pdbx_strand_id
1 'polypeptide(L)'
;MSVLLEKESGWFIDAKDYLDRIYNVCFDENSTKCELKFRSDFFQIKVPFVMKSHALKISKILQDEQSGKTCEKKTKKHSKGKDVPLSKRTLEDKSIFENVTSLVQNARDLGILKPPEISAQEWFENNSEARAAAKGVSYLAIDNATPSEFHNSSNHSAVMTFGSEMYVLPPQATFHLCDISNIVNLKGQKYDLIVLDPPWKNKSVRRQNRYETLCCESLMDLPIDDLSHPECLIVMWMTNNSKQLNYIKEVLFPKWKVFNPVSWHWVKITQGGNLVHPIDWHHKKPYENLMLGRVSKSERKTSSVKGIDQNKIILSIPSSIHSHKPPLIGYSAFKNEV
;
A
#
# COMPACT_ATOMS: atom_id res chain seq x y z
N MET A 1 6.60 -1.65 -9.63
CA MET A 1 5.66 -2.74 -9.84
C MET A 1 6.32 -3.77 -10.72
N SER A 2 6.51 -4.96 -10.16
CA SER A 2 6.61 -6.18 -10.95
C SER A 2 5.18 -6.66 -11.17
N VAL A 3 4.68 -6.55 -12.40
CA VAL A 3 3.29 -6.86 -12.75
C VAL A 3 3.21 -8.33 -13.11
N LEU A 4 2.42 -9.09 -12.37
CA LEU A 4 2.14 -10.51 -12.62
C LEU A 4 0.97 -10.70 -13.59
N LEU A 5 -0.03 -9.83 -13.50
CA LEU A 5 -1.22 -9.84 -14.35
C LEU A 5 -1.72 -8.41 -14.56
N GLU A 6 -2.06 -8.08 -15.80
CA GLU A 6 -2.70 -6.82 -16.18
C GLU A 6 -4.06 -7.09 -16.83
N LYS A 7 -5.08 -6.36 -16.39
CA LYS A 7 -6.43 -6.34 -16.95
C LYS A 7 -6.94 -4.91 -16.97
N GLU A 8 -8.04 -4.68 -17.67
CA GLU A 8 -8.67 -3.35 -17.69
C GLU A 8 -9.06 -2.88 -16.28
N SER A 9 -9.46 -3.77 -15.38
CA SER A 9 -9.81 -3.43 -14.00
C SER A 9 -8.60 -3.10 -13.12
N GLY A 10 -7.38 -3.42 -13.54
CA GLY A 10 -6.16 -3.14 -12.79
C GLY A 10 -5.09 -4.24 -12.90
N TRP A 11 -4.22 -4.29 -11.88
CA TRP A 11 -3.01 -5.09 -11.90
C TRP A 11 -2.92 -5.99 -10.67
N PHE A 12 -2.37 -7.20 -10.85
CA PHE A 12 -1.82 -8.00 -9.77
C PHE A 12 -0.31 -7.87 -9.79
N ILE A 13 0.29 -7.48 -8.68
CA ILE A 13 1.72 -7.16 -8.59
C ILE A 13 2.44 -7.99 -7.52
N ASP A 14 3.72 -8.26 -7.77
CA ASP A 14 4.66 -8.78 -6.80
C ASP A 14 5.55 -7.64 -6.27
N ALA A 15 5.25 -7.19 -5.05
CA ALA A 15 6.02 -6.14 -4.40
C ALA A 15 7.43 -6.62 -4.02
N LYS A 16 7.58 -7.90 -3.65
CA LYS A 16 8.86 -8.46 -3.21
C LYS A 16 9.80 -8.60 -4.40
N ASP A 17 9.33 -9.21 -5.49
CA ASP A 17 10.13 -9.36 -6.71
C ASP A 17 10.57 -8.00 -7.25
N TYR A 18 9.72 -6.97 -7.17
CA TYR A 18 10.13 -5.62 -7.51
C TYR A 18 11.28 -5.10 -6.63
N LEU A 19 11.18 -5.25 -5.31
CA LEU A 19 12.23 -4.81 -4.37
C LEU A 19 13.54 -5.57 -4.60
N ASP A 20 13.47 -6.89 -4.79
CA ASP A 20 14.63 -7.72 -5.10
C ASP A 20 15.31 -7.25 -6.40
N ARG A 21 14.54 -6.93 -7.45
CA ARG A 21 15.10 -6.46 -8.72
C ARG A 21 15.74 -5.08 -8.65
N ILE A 22 15.27 -4.19 -7.78
CA ILE A 22 15.86 -2.85 -7.63
C ILE A 22 17.13 -2.88 -6.80
N TYR A 23 17.21 -3.78 -5.82
CA TYR A 23 18.31 -3.84 -4.88
C TYR A 23 19.24 -5.05 -5.08
N ASN A 24 19.11 -5.78 -6.20
CA ASN A 24 20.01 -6.89 -6.55
C ASN A 24 21.44 -6.44 -6.89
N VAL A 25 21.63 -5.18 -7.27
CA VAL A 25 22.94 -4.57 -7.52
C VAL A 25 23.04 -3.30 -6.72
N CYS A 26 23.76 -3.39 -5.61
CA CYS A 26 24.08 -2.27 -4.75
C CYS A 26 25.60 -2.09 -4.62
N PHE A 27 26.03 -0.92 -4.18
CA PHE A 27 27.41 -0.62 -3.85
C PHE A 27 27.49 -0.06 -2.43
N ASP A 28 28.43 -0.53 -1.62
CA ASP A 28 28.69 0.05 -0.31
C ASP A 28 29.49 1.36 -0.40
N GLU A 29 29.73 1.98 0.75
CA GLU A 29 30.50 3.24 0.85
C GLU A 29 31.94 3.11 0.33
N ASN A 30 32.48 1.90 0.25
CA ASN A 30 33.81 1.61 -0.32
C ASN A 30 33.74 1.26 -1.81
N SER A 31 32.59 1.46 -2.47
CA SER A 31 32.33 1.07 -3.85
C SER A 31 32.45 -0.45 -4.11
N THR A 32 32.26 -1.26 -3.06
CA THR A 32 32.22 -2.72 -3.20
C THR A 32 30.81 -3.14 -3.59
N LYS A 33 30.71 -3.94 -4.67
CA LYS A 33 29.43 -4.48 -5.12
C LYS A 33 28.87 -5.47 -4.09
N CYS A 34 27.59 -5.32 -3.76
CA CYS A 34 26.83 -6.26 -2.93
C CYS A 34 25.44 -6.55 -3.55
N GLU A 35 24.86 -7.68 -3.16
CA GLU A 35 23.51 -8.10 -3.55
C GLU A 35 22.63 -8.12 -2.31
N LEU A 36 21.53 -7.36 -2.32
CA LEU A 36 20.56 -7.35 -1.24
C LEU A 36 19.28 -8.08 -1.68
N LYS A 37 18.72 -8.85 -0.75
CA LYS A 37 17.42 -9.53 -0.95
C LYS A 37 16.47 -9.11 0.14
N PHE A 38 15.25 -8.79 -0.27
CA PHE A 38 14.20 -8.48 0.68
C PHE A 38 13.75 -9.77 1.36
N ARG A 39 13.59 -9.73 2.68
CA ARG A 39 13.21 -10.93 3.43
C ARG A 39 11.82 -11.42 3.00
N SER A 40 11.75 -12.69 2.63
CA SER A 40 10.53 -13.32 2.12
C SER A 40 9.48 -13.52 3.20
N ASP A 41 9.89 -13.70 4.45
CA ASP A 41 9.04 -13.90 5.62
C ASP A 41 8.04 -12.76 5.85
N PHE A 42 8.38 -11.52 5.48
CA PHE A 42 7.45 -10.39 5.52
C PHE A 42 6.20 -10.60 4.65
N PHE A 43 6.30 -11.41 3.59
CA PHE A 43 5.21 -11.64 2.64
C PHE A 43 4.51 -12.99 2.85
N GLN A 44 4.83 -13.73 3.91
CA GLN A 44 4.21 -15.01 4.26
C GLN A 44 2.83 -14.83 4.91
N ILE A 45 1.91 -14.21 4.16
CA ILE A 45 0.52 -14.00 4.57
C ILE A 45 -0.33 -15.15 4.03
N LYS A 46 -0.40 -16.23 4.80
CA LYS A 46 -1.09 -17.48 4.42
C LYS A 46 -2.58 -17.43 4.74
N VAL A 47 -2.95 -16.84 5.88
CA VAL A 47 -4.34 -16.79 6.35
C VAL A 47 -4.87 -15.35 6.45
N PRO A 48 -6.19 -15.12 6.28
CA PRO A 48 -6.80 -13.82 6.57
C PRO A 48 -6.52 -13.36 8.00
N PHE A 49 -6.44 -12.05 8.20
CA PHE A 49 -6.10 -11.47 9.49
C PHE A 49 -7.26 -11.61 10.49
N VAL A 50 -7.09 -12.52 11.45
CA VAL A 50 -8.05 -12.78 12.53
C VAL A 50 -7.35 -12.83 13.89
N MET A 51 -8.16 -12.71 14.96
CA MET A 51 -7.67 -12.93 16.33
C MET A 51 -7.19 -14.37 16.52
N LYS A 52 -6.18 -14.57 17.37
CA LYS A 52 -5.61 -15.90 17.66
C LYS A 52 -6.67 -16.91 18.09
N SER A 53 -7.62 -16.52 18.93
CA SER A 53 -8.72 -17.39 19.38
C SER A 53 -9.62 -17.86 18.23
N HIS A 54 -9.88 -17.01 17.24
CA HIS A 54 -10.66 -17.36 16.06
C HIS A 54 -9.87 -18.33 15.16
N ALA A 55 -8.59 -18.05 14.92
CA ALA A 55 -7.73 -18.90 14.11
C ALA A 55 -7.62 -20.33 14.69
N LEU A 56 -7.41 -20.44 16.01
CA LEU A 56 -7.37 -21.71 16.73
C LEU A 56 -8.70 -22.48 16.63
N LYS A 57 -9.83 -21.78 16.68
CA LYS A 57 -11.14 -22.40 16.52
C LYS A 57 -11.32 -23.02 15.13
N ILE A 58 -10.91 -22.31 14.07
CA ILE A 58 -10.98 -22.83 12.70
C ILE A 58 -10.03 -24.00 12.51
N SER A 59 -8.79 -23.89 13.00
CA SER A 59 -7.79 -24.96 12.97
C SER A 59 -8.35 -26.27 13.58
N LYS A 60 -8.98 -26.17 14.76
CA LYS A 60 -9.60 -27.32 15.42
C LYS A 60 -10.73 -27.94 14.60
N ILE A 61 -11.61 -27.11 14.01
CA ILE A 61 -12.71 -27.61 13.16
C ILE A 61 -12.16 -28.41 11.98
N LEU A 62 -11.11 -27.92 11.30
CA LEU A 62 -10.50 -28.61 10.18
C LEU A 62 -9.82 -29.93 10.60
N GLN A 63 -9.20 -29.98 11.79
CA GLN A 63 -8.64 -31.22 12.34
C GLN A 63 -9.73 -32.25 12.69
N ASP A 64 -10.84 -31.80 13.24
CA ASP A 64 -11.99 -32.66 13.57
C ASP A 64 -12.64 -33.22 12.29
N GLU A 65 -12.77 -32.41 11.24
CA GLU A 65 -13.25 -32.83 9.91
C GLU A 65 -12.32 -33.87 9.25
N GLN A 66 -11.00 -33.68 9.34
CA GLN A 66 -10.01 -34.64 8.81
C GLN A 66 -9.96 -35.95 9.61
N SER A 67 -10.29 -35.92 10.90
CA SER A 67 -10.31 -37.10 11.78
C SER A 67 -11.66 -37.83 11.82
N GLY A 68 -12.63 -37.42 10.98
CA GLY A 68 -13.95 -38.05 10.89
C GLY A 68 -14.86 -37.79 12.09
N LYS A 69 -14.52 -36.84 12.97
CA LYS A 69 -15.32 -36.47 14.13
C LYS A 69 -16.33 -35.38 13.73
N THR A 70 -17.55 -35.78 13.40
CA THR A 70 -18.64 -34.83 13.13
C THR A 70 -19.01 -34.04 14.39
N CYS A 71 -18.75 -32.73 14.39
CA CYS A 71 -19.33 -31.79 15.35
C CYS A 71 -20.59 -31.17 14.74
N GLU A 72 -21.74 -31.25 15.43
CA GLU A 72 -23.02 -30.74 14.96
C GLU A 72 -22.94 -29.25 14.56
N LYS A 73 -23.24 -28.95 13.28
CA LYS A 73 -23.34 -27.58 12.79
C LYS A 73 -24.57 -26.89 13.40
N LYS A 74 -24.39 -26.09 14.45
CA LYS A 74 -25.40 -25.10 14.85
C LYS A 74 -25.47 -23.98 13.82
N THR A 75 -26.37 -24.11 12.85
CA THR A 75 -26.75 -23.05 11.91
C THR A 75 -27.37 -21.88 12.67
N LYS A 76 -26.65 -20.76 12.78
CA LYS A 76 -27.28 -19.48 13.12
C LYS A 76 -28.03 -19.00 11.88
N LYS A 77 -29.38 -18.95 11.96
CA LYS A 77 -30.24 -18.28 11.00
C LYS A 77 -29.75 -16.85 10.77
N HIS A 78 -29.37 -16.51 9.53
CA HIS A 78 -29.35 -15.12 9.09
C HIS A 78 -30.80 -14.63 9.01
N SER A 79 -31.13 -13.62 9.81
CA SER A 79 -32.36 -12.87 9.65
C SER A 79 -32.34 -12.15 8.29
N LYS A 80 -33.34 -12.38 7.45
CA LYS A 80 -33.58 -11.58 6.23
C LYS A 80 -33.76 -10.12 6.65
N GLY A 81 -32.75 -9.29 6.38
CA GLY A 81 -32.85 -7.84 6.44
C GLY A 81 -33.65 -7.33 5.25
N LYS A 82 -34.54 -6.37 5.49
CA LYS A 82 -35.37 -5.69 4.49
C LYS A 82 -34.49 -5.05 3.41
N ASP A 83 -34.97 -5.03 2.16
CA ASP A 83 -34.34 -4.30 1.05
C ASP A 83 -34.26 -2.81 1.38
N VAL A 84 -33.08 -2.37 1.82
CA VAL A 84 -32.71 -0.97 2.02
C VAL A 84 -31.83 -0.57 0.84
N PRO A 85 -32.06 0.60 0.20
CA PRO A 85 -31.19 1.08 -0.87
C PRO A 85 -29.72 1.05 -0.46
N LEU A 86 -28.89 0.36 -1.25
CA LEU A 86 -27.46 0.21 -0.99
C LEU A 86 -26.80 1.61 -1.01
N SER A 87 -26.07 1.94 0.06
CA SER A 87 -25.32 3.19 0.10
C SER A 87 -24.28 3.22 -1.03
N LYS A 88 -23.89 4.41 -1.51
CA LYS A 88 -22.83 4.58 -2.54
C LYS A 88 -21.54 3.81 -2.19
N ARG A 89 -21.20 3.74 -0.90
CA ARG A 89 -20.05 2.98 -0.39
C ARG A 89 -20.22 1.47 -0.58
N THR A 90 -21.44 0.97 -0.41
CA THR A 90 -21.74 -0.46 -0.62
C THR A 90 -21.70 -0.84 -2.11
N LEU A 91 -21.99 0.10 -3.01
CA LEU A 91 -21.84 -0.11 -4.46
C LEU A 91 -20.36 -0.14 -4.87
N GLU A 92 -19.54 0.76 -4.33
CA GLU A 92 -18.08 0.77 -4.56
C GLU A 92 -17.43 -0.51 -4.02
N ASP A 93 -17.76 -0.90 -2.78
CA ASP A 93 -17.32 -2.17 -2.19
C ASP A 93 -17.67 -3.37 -3.09
N LYS A 94 -18.88 -3.38 -3.67
CA LYS A 94 -19.33 -4.45 -4.56
C LYS A 94 -18.54 -4.48 -5.87
N SER A 95 -18.30 -3.33 -6.49
CA SER A 95 -17.50 -3.23 -7.72
C SER A 95 -16.04 -3.66 -7.47
N ILE A 96 -15.44 -3.23 -6.35
CA ILE A 96 -14.11 -3.68 -5.94
C ILE A 96 -14.10 -5.21 -5.78
N PHE A 97 -15.10 -5.77 -5.11
CA PHE A 97 -15.18 -7.22 -4.89
C PHE A 97 -15.25 -8.01 -6.21
N GLU A 98 -16.09 -7.57 -7.14
CA GLU A 98 -16.26 -8.19 -8.46
C GLU A 98 -14.96 -8.13 -9.27
N ASN A 99 -14.31 -6.97 -9.32
CA ASN A 99 -13.04 -6.78 -10.01
C ASN A 99 -11.91 -7.64 -9.41
N VAL A 100 -11.85 -7.73 -8.09
CA VAL A 100 -10.85 -8.56 -7.38
C VAL A 100 -11.10 -10.04 -7.62
N THR A 101 -12.37 -10.48 -7.57
CA THR A 101 -12.72 -11.87 -7.82
C THR A 101 -12.34 -12.27 -9.25
N SER A 102 -12.60 -11.40 -10.23
CA SER A 102 -12.16 -11.60 -11.61
C SER A 102 -10.63 -11.68 -11.71
N LEU A 103 -9.89 -10.73 -11.12
CA LEU A 103 -8.42 -10.74 -11.14
C LEU A 103 -7.82 -12.00 -10.49
N VAL A 104 -8.34 -12.40 -9.33
CA VAL A 104 -7.90 -13.61 -8.61
C VAL A 104 -8.19 -14.86 -9.43
N GLN A 105 -9.35 -14.95 -10.08
CA GLN A 105 -9.68 -16.09 -10.93
C GLN A 105 -8.73 -16.18 -12.14
N ASN A 106 -8.51 -15.07 -12.85
CA ASN A 106 -7.54 -15.02 -13.95
C ASN A 106 -6.13 -15.42 -13.49
N ALA A 107 -5.70 -14.97 -12.31
CA ALA A 107 -4.41 -15.34 -11.75
C ALA A 107 -4.31 -16.84 -11.42
N ARG A 108 -5.41 -17.49 -11.03
CA ARG A 108 -5.46 -18.96 -10.84
C ARG A 108 -5.43 -19.71 -12.15
N ASP A 109 -6.19 -19.25 -13.14
CA ASP A 109 -6.24 -19.87 -14.47
C ASP A 109 -4.86 -19.86 -15.14
N LEU A 110 -4.05 -18.83 -14.86
CA LEU A 110 -2.66 -18.71 -15.28
C LEU A 110 -1.64 -19.43 -14.38
N GLY A 111 -2.08 -20.07 -13.30
CA GLY A 111 -1.20 -20.76 -12.34
C GLY A 111 -0.34 -19.83 -11.47
N ILE A 112 -0.61 -18.52 -11.46
CA ILE A 112 0.09 -17.53 -10.63
C ILE A 112 -0.31 -17.70 -9.17
N LEU A 113 -1.60 -17.89 -8.90
CA LEU A 113 -2.13 -18.17 -7.56
C LEU A 113 -2.50 -19.64 -7.43
N LYS A 114 -2.16 -20.21 -6.28
CA LYS A 114 -2.62 -21.54 -5.87
C LYS A 114 -4.08 -21.47 -5.38
N PRO A 115 -4.79 -22.62 -5.30
CA PRO A 115 -6.10 -22.69 -4.68
C PRO A 115 -6.10 -22.10 -3.26
N PRO A 116 -7.22 -21.52 -2.79
CA PRO A 116 -7.32 -20.84 -1.49
C PRO A 116 -7.43 -21.82 -0.32
N GLU A 117 -7.02 -23.08 -0.49
CA GLU A 117 -7.11 -24.07 0.56
C GLU A 117 -6.09 -23.74 1.64
N ILE A 118 -6.60 -23.50 2.85
CA ILE A 118 -5.79 -23.19 4.03
C ILE A 118 -5.85 -24.40 4.94
N SER A 119 -4.69 -24.97 5.25
CA SER A 119 -4.56 -26.11 6.15
C SER A 119 -4.90 -25.74 7.60
N ALA A 120 -5.23 -26.75 8.40
CA ALA A 120 -5.41 -26.57 9.84
C ALA A 120 -4.15 -26.01 10.52
N GLN A 121 -2.97 -26.37 10.03
CA GLN A 121 -1.69 -25.90 10.55
C GLN A 121 -1.46 -24.41 10.26
N GLU A 122 -1.78 -23.94 9.05
CA GLU A 122 -1.65 -22.52 8.72
C GLU A 122 -2.61 -21.65 9.55
N TRP A 123 -3.83 -22.13 9.80
CA TRP A 123 -4.75 -21.49 10.74
C TRP A 123 -4.20 -21.48 12.18
N PHE A 124 -3.54 -22.55 12.62
CA PHE A 124 -2.92 -22.62 13.94
C PHE A 124 -1.78 -21.60 14.09
N GLU A 125 -0.89 -21.53 13.11
CA GLU A 125 0.25 -20.60 13.05
C GLU A 125 -0.20 -19.14 12.98
N ASN A 126 -1.29 -18.87 12.24
CA ASN A 126 -1.89 -17.56 12.08
C ASN A 126 -0.85 -16.49 11.70
N ASN A 127 -0.16 -16.72 10.57
CA ASN A 127 0.91 -15.86 10.05
C ASN A 127 2.02 -15.56 11.10
N SER A 128 2.38 -16.51 11.96
CA SER A 128 3.35 -16.32 13.05
C SER A 128 4.71 -15.85 12.58
N GLU A 129 5.22 -16.44 11.51
CA GLU A 129 6.50 -16.11 10.87
C GLU A 129 6.53 -14.63 10.45
N ALA A 130 5.57 -14.21 9.62
CA ALA A 130 5.46 -12.83 9.15
C ALA A 130 5.28 -11.84 10.31
N ARG A 131 4.51 -12.20 11.34
CA ARG A 131 4.33 -11.38 12.55
C ARG A 131 5.60 -11.26 13.38
N ALA A 132 6.41 -12.32 13.48
CA ALA A 132 7.68 -12.30 14.18
C ALA A 132 8.69 -11.42 13.44
N ALA A 133 8.79 -11.57 12.11
CA ALA A 133 9.64 -10.74 11.27
C ALA A 133 9.30 -9.25 11.44
N ALA A 134 8.02 -8.88 11.36
CA ALA A 134 7.58 -7.49 11.51
C ALA A 134 7.87 -6.86 12.88
N LYS A 135 7.98 -7.66 13.94
CA LYS A 135 8.35 -7.18 15.28
C LYS A 135 9.83 -6.81 15.40
N GLY A 136 10.69 -7.42 14.59
CA GLY A 136 12.13 -7.17 14.58
C GLY A 136 12.55 -5.97 13.73
N VAL A 137 11.60 -5.27 13.09
CA VAL A 137 11.91 -4.09 12.27
C VAL A 137 12.10 -2.88 13.16
N SER A 138 13.31 -2.32 13.13
CA SER A 138 13.61 -1.00 13.66
C SER A 138 13.16 0.08 12.67
N TYR A 139 12.66 1.20 13.18
CA TYR A 139 12.32 2.36 12.37
C TYR A 139 13.34 3.46 12.64
N LEU A 140 13.65 4.26 11.62
CA LEU A 140 14.42 5.49 11.77
C LEU A 140 13.77 6.37 12.84
N ALA A 141 14.46 6.58 13.96
CA ALA A 141 14.06 7.57 14.94
C ALA A 141 14.47 8.94 14.42
N ILE A 142 13.49 9.82 14.20
CA ILE A 142 13.72 11.22 13.81
C ILE A 142 14.16 12.04 15.04
N ASP A 143 13.90 11.54 16.25
CA ASP A 143 14.16 12.23 17.51
C ASP A 143 15.63 12.67 17.61
N ASN A 144 15.85 13.98 17.50
CA ASN A 144 17.13 14.69 17.55
C ASN A 144 18.04 14.57 16.30
N ALA A 145 17.55 14.05 15.17
CA ALA A 145 18.33 14.12 13.94
C ALA A 145 18.40 15.56 13.43
N THR A 146 19.62 16.12 13.33
CA THR A 146 19.86 17.33 12.57
C THR A 146 19.33 17.13 11.14
N PRO A 147 18.60 18.08 10.55
CA PRO A 147 18.16 17.98 9.15
C PRO A 147 19.33 17.54 8.28
N SER A 148 19.17 16.40 7.62
CA SER A 148 20.24 15.73 6.89
C SER A 148 19.77 15.40 5.48
N GLU A 149 20.70 15.53 4.53
CA GLU A 149 20.47 15.25 3.13
C GLU A 149 21.49 14.22 2.66
N PHE A 150 20.99 13.21 1.94
CA PHE A 150 21.76 12.08 1.48
C PHE A 150 21.55 11.92 -0.02
N HIS A 151 22.64 11.92 -0.78
CA HIS A 151 22.60 11.85 -2.24
C HIS A 151 23.18 10.54 -2.74
N ASN A 152 22.47 9.92 -3.67
CA ASN A 152 23.01 8.88 -4.52
C ASN A 152 22.94 9.34 -5.98
N SER A 153 24.03 9.92 -6.48
CA SER A 153 24.14 10.36 -7.87
C SER A 153 24.52 9.24 -8.84
N SER A 154 24.68 8.01 -8.35
CA SER A 154 25.10 6.87 -9.17
C SER A 154 23.92 6.22 -9.89
N ASN A 155 24.23 5.41 -10.91
CA ASN A 155 23.25 4.60 -11.64
C ASN A 155 22.87 3.29 -10.93
N HIS A 156 23.35 3.08 -9.70
CA HIS A 156 23.08 1.89 -8.91
C HIS A 156 22.58 2.27 -7.52
N SER A 157 21.95 1.33 -6.82
CA SER A 157 21.57 1.55 -5.43
C SER A 157 22.82 1.65 -4.56
N ALA A 158 22.83 2.56 -3.59
CA ALA A 158 23.97 2.77 -2.69
C ALA A 158 23.58 2.39 -1.26
N VAL A 159 24.44 1.59 -0.60
CA VAL A 159 24.33 1.31 0.83
C VAL A 159 25.08 2.40 1.57
N MET A 160 24.42 3.01 2.55
CA MET A 160 25.00 4.06 3.38
C MET A 160 24.70 3.84 4.85
N THR A 161 25.58 4.34 5.69
CA THR A 161 25.46 4.26 7.14
C THR A 161 24.90 5.57 7.67
N PHE A 162 23.83 5.47 8.47
CA PHE A 162 23.30 6.60 9.21
C PHE A 162 23.13 6.22 10.68
N GLY A 163 23.88 6.91 11.55
CA GLY A 163 24.00 6.51 12.94
C GLY A 163 24.65 5.13 13.07
N SER A 164 23.93 4.18 13.69
CA SER A 164 24.36 2.78 13.82
C SER A 164 23.73 1.83 12.80
N GLU A 165 22.90 2.35 11.91
CA GLU A 165 22.09 1.54 10.99
C GLU A 165 22.53 1.76 9.55
N MET A 166 22.29 0.75 8.70
CA MET A 166 22.54 0.82 7.27
C MET A 166 21.24 0.99 6.50
N TYR A 167 21.26 1.86 5.49
CA TYR A 167 20.15 2.17 4.60
C TYR A 167 20.58 1.99 3.15
N VAL A 168 19.59 1.78 2.29
CA VAL A 168 19.81 1.68 0.85
C VAL A 168 19.09 2.83 0.17
N LEU A 169 19.84 3.64 -0.57
CA LEU A 169 19.30 4.70 -1.41
C LEU A 169 19.17 4.19 -2.85
N PRO A 170 18.01 4.39 -3.50
CA PRO A 170 17.84 4.08 -4.92
C PRO A 170 18.84 4.86 -5.80
N PRO A 171 19.08 4.42 -7.04
CA PRO A 171 19.86 5.18 -8.01
C PRO A 171 19.30 6.58 -8.22
N GLN A 172 20.18 7.56 -8.45
CA GLN A 172 19.83 8.94 -8.79
C GLN A 172 18.78 9.55 -7.85
N ALA A 173 18.90 9.28 -6.56
CA ALA A 173 17.93 9.68 -5.54
C ALA A 173 18.57 10.57 -4.48
N THR A 174 17.77 11.52 -3.99
CA THR A 174 18.08 12.33 -2.82
C THR A 174 17.10 11.99 -1.71
N PHE A 175 17.61 11.70 -0.52
CA PHE A 175 16.81 11.47 0.67
C PHE A 175 16.99 12.64 1.66
N HIS A 176 15.89 13.28 2.02
CA HIS A 176 15.86 14.36 3.01
C HIS A 176 15.27 13.82 4.32
N LEU A 177 16.08 13.77 5.37
CA LEU A 177 15.64 13.44 6.72
C LEU A 177 15.39 14.75 7.47
N CYS A 178 14.13 15.19 7.51
CA CYS A 178 13.72 16.43 8.19
C CYS A 178 12.23 16.42 8.55
N ASP A 179 11.82 17.39 9.38
CA ASP A 179 10.40 17.71 9.52
C ASP A 179 9.85 18.25 8.18
N ILE A 180 8.69 17.75 7.77
CA ILE A 180 8.07 18.05 6.47
C ILE A 180 7.77 19.55 6.27
N SER A 181 7.62 20.34 7.34
CA SER A 181 7.50 21.79 7.24
C SER A 181 8.73 22.44 6.56
N ASN A 182 9.89 21.80 6.60
CA ASN A 182 11.10 22.24 5.91
C ASN A 182 11.09 21.98 4.40
N ILE A 183 10.06 21.32 3.85
CA ILE A 183 9.94 21.07 2.41
C ILE A 183 9.95 22.36 1.58
N VAL A 184 9.65 23.51 2.21
CA VAL A 184 9.79 24.84 1.62
C VAL A 184 11.20 25.13 1.10
N ASN A 185 12.23 24.45 1.61
CA ASN A 185 13.60 24.58 1.13
C ASN A 185 13.82 23.92 -0.24
N LEU A 186 12.90 23.07 -0.70
CA LEU A 186 12.92 22.47 -2.04
C LEU A 186 12.32 23.39 -3.11
N LYS A 187 11.86 24.60 -2.74
CA LYS A 187 11.33 25.58 -3.68
C LYS A 187 12.37 25.89 -4.77
N GLY A 188 11.99 25.65 -6.02
CA GLY A 188 12.87 25.78 -7.19
C GLY A 188 13.10 24.46 -7.91
N GLN A 189 12.95 23.33 -7.22
CA GLN A 189 12.82 22.02 -7.85
C GLN A 189 11.34 21.76 -8.18
N LYS A 190 11.09 21.20 -9.36
CA LYS A 190 9.75 20.87 -9.82
C LYS A 190 9.67 19.40 -10.20
N TYR A 191 8.52 18.80 -9.90
CA TYR A 191 8.29 17.38 -10.10
C TYR A 191 7.11 17.17 -11.05
N ASP A 192 7.21 16.11 -11.86
CA ASP A 192 6.12 15.62 -12.71
C ASP A 192 5.19 14.65 -11.96
N LEU A 193 5.67 14.06 -10.87
CA LEU A 193 4.93 13.14 -10.00
C LEU A 193 5.27 13.44 -8.54
N ILE A 194 4.24 13.66 -7.72
CA ILE A 194 4.37 13.78 -6.27
C ILE A 194 3.50 12.70 -5.62
N VAL A 195 4.14 11.83 -4.82
CA VAL A 195 3.46 10.76 -4.08
C VAL A 195 3.49 11.09 -2.59
N LEU A 196 2.33 11.09 -1.93
CA LEU A 196 2.19 11.39 -0.51
C LEU A 196 1.59 10.20 0.24
N ASP A 197 2.17 9.84 1.38
CA ASP A 197 1.59 8.93 2.37
C ASP A 197 1.56 9.58 3.76
N PRO A 198 0.68 10.57 4.00
CA PRO A 198 0.68 11.30 5.26
C PRO A 198 0.35 10.37 6.46
N PRO A 199 0.95 10.58 7.64
CA PRO A 199 0.67 9.81 8.85
C PRO A 199 -0.70 10.16 9.44
N TRP A 200 -1.77 9.67 8.80
CA TRP A 200 -3.14 10.02 9.16
C TRP A 200 -3.51 9.63 10.60
N LYS A 201 -4.27 10.51 11.27
CA LYS A 201 -4.85 10.22 12.59
C LYS A 201 -5.66 8.91 12.55
N ASN A 202 -5.17 7.90 13.25
CA ASN A 202 -5.82 6.60 13.36
C ASN A 202 -5.78 6.09 14.82
N LYS A 203 -6.93 5.62 15.33
CA LYS A 203 -7.04 5.08 16.69
C LYS A 203 -6.06 3.92 16.95
N SER A 204 -5.77 3.10 15.94
CA SER A 204 -4.82 1.98 16.05
C SER A 204 -3.38 2.48 16.20
N VAL A 205 -2.96 3.43 15.36
CA VAL A 205 -1.61 4.02 15.38
C VAL A 205 -1.38 4.76 16.69
N ARG A 206 -2.37 5.54 17.15
CA ARG A 206 -2.31 6.25 18.43
C ARG A 206 -2.05 5.33 19.64
N ARG A 207 -2.56 4.10 19.62
CA ARG A 207 -2.30 3.12 20.70
C ARG A 207 -0.89 2.53 20.64
N GLN A 208 -0.28 2.51 19.47
CA GLN A 208 1.08 1.97 19.29
C GLN A 208 2.17 3.02 19.51
N ASN A 209 1.81 4.32 19.44
CA ASN A 209 2.70 5.47 19.64
C ASN A 209 4.02 5.37 18.85
N ARG A 210 3.94 4.87 17.60
CA ARG A 210 5.12 4.63 16.75
C ARG A 210 5.65 5.88 16.06
N TYR A 211 4.78 6.84 15.78
CA TYR A 211 5.09 8.10 15.12
C TYR A 211 3.95 9.11 15.35
N GLU A 212 4.25 10.40 15.22
CA GLU A 212 3.27 11.48 15.31
C GLU A 212 2.31 11.48 14.11
N THR A 213 1.03 11.79 14.37
CA THR A 213 0.01 11.82 13.33
C THR A 213 -0.34 13.24 12.90
N LEU A 214 -0.53 13.46 11.60
CA LEU A 214 -0.94 14.75 11.04
C LEU A 214 -2.46 14.86 10.89
N CYS A 215 -2.99 16.07 11.09
CA CYS A 215 -4.36 16.40 10.68
C CYS A 215 -4.37 16.83 9.20
N CYS A 216 -5.56 16.82 8.58
CA CYS A 216 -5.65 17.12 7.15
C CYS A 216 -5.32 18.60 6.88
N GLU A 217 -5.65 19.47 7.82
CA GLU A 217 -5.42 20.92 7.77
C GLU A 217 -3.94 21.26 7.71
N SER A 218 -3.07 20.51 8.41
CA SER A 218 -1.62 20.72 8.37
C SER A 218 -1.01 20.49 6.99
N LEU A 219 -1.69 19.77 6.08
CA LEU A 219 -1.20 19.58 4.72
C LEU A 219 -1.41 20.82 3.85
N MET A 220 -2.28 21.75 4.25
CA MET A 220 -2.56 22.97 3.47
C MET A 220 -1.31 23.85 3.28
N ASP A 221 -0.37 23.75 4.21
CA ASP A 221 0.87 24.52 4.22
C ASP A 221 1.94 23.97 3.26
N LEU A 222 1.73 22.76 2.71
CA LEU A 222 2.65 22.19 1.74
C LEU A 222 2.62 23.01 0.44
N PRO A 223 3.77 23.46 -0.08
CA PRO A 223 3.86 24.30 -1.27
C PRO A 223 3.74 23.49 -2.58
N ILE A 224 2.72 22.65 -2.71
CA ILE A 224 2.55 21.73 -3.85
C ILE A 224 2.51 22.48 -5.20
N ASP A 225 1.89 23.67 -5.23
CA ASP A 225 1.85 24.52 -6.43
C ASP A 225 3.26 25.02 -6.84
N ASP A 226 4.15 25.29 -5.89
CA ASP A 226 5.53 25.72 -6.16
C ASP A 226 6.40 24.54 -6.63
N LEU A 227 6.13 23.33 -6.10
CA LEU A 227 6.89 22.10 -6.36
C LEU A 227 6.41 21.33 -7.60
N SER A 228 5.32 21.74 -8.24
CA SER A 228 4.73 21.01 -9.37
C SER A 228 5.03 21.65 -10.72
N HIS A 229 5.36 20.81 -11.70
CA HIS A 229 5.23 21.18 -13.11
C HIS A 229 3.74 21.25 -13.52
N PRO A 230 3.38 21.99 -14.58
CA PRO A 230 2.05 21.88 -15.18
C PRO A 230 1.72 20.42 -15.50
N GLU A 231 0.51 19.97 -15.19
CA GLU A 231 0.06 18.58 -15.35
C GLU A 231 0.76 17.56 -14.42
N CYS A 232 1.51 18.02 -13.41
CA CYS A 232 2.08 17.16 -12.37
C CYS A 232 1.02 16.24 -11.78
N LEU A 233 1.32 14.94 -11.75
CA LEU A 233 0.45 13.93 -11.15
C LEU A 233 0.66 13.92 -9.63
N ILE A 234 -0.41 14.20 -8.90
CA ILE A 234 -0.45 14.06 -7.45
C ILE A 234 -1.11 12.72 -7.12
N VAL A 235 -0.43 11.91 -6.32
CA VAL A 235 -0.93 10.62 -5.81
C VAL A 235 -0.89 10.67 -4.30
N MET A 236 -2.03 10.48 -3.63
CA MET A 236 -2.11 10.50 -2.18
C MET A 236 -2.71 9.20 -1.65
N TRP A 237 -1.99 8.53 -0.76
CA TRP A 237 -2.52 7.41 0.01
C TRP A 237 -3.53 7.90 1.04
N MET A 238 -4.68 7.24 1.07
CA MET A 238 -5.83 7.62 1.86
C MET A 238 -6.33 6.45 2.69
N THR A 239 -6.85 6.74 3.88
CA THR A 239 -7.59 5.76 4.66
C THR A 239 -9.03 5.63 4.13
N ASN A 240 -9.77 4.65 4.67
CA ASN A 240 -11.19 4.46 4.38
C ASN A 240 -12.14 5.42 5.15
N ASN A 241 -11.61 6.54 5.67
CA ASN A 241 -12.38 7.54 6.41
C ASN A 241 -13.05 8.53 5.45
N SER A 242 -14.38 8.52 5.37
CA SER A 242 -15.13 9.39 4.46
C SER A 242 -14.94 10.88 4.72
N LYS A 243 -14.76 11.32 5.98
CA LYS A 243 -14.51 12.74 6.29
C LYS A 243 -13.16 13.19 5.71
N GLN A 244 -12.15 12.33 5.86
CA GLN A 244 -10.84 12.57 5.27
C GLN A 244 -10.94 12.61 3.73
N LEU A 245 -11.56 11.59 3.10
CA LEU A 245 -11.70 11.54 1.65
C LEU A 245 -12.41 12.78 1.09
N ASN A 246 -13.49 13.22 1.74
CA ASN A 246 -14.23 14.42 1.32
C ASN A 246 -13.38 15.69 1.50
N TYR A 247 -12.71 15.86 2.64
CA TYR A 247 -11.85 17.03 2.85
C TYR A 247 -10.74 17.13 1.80
N ILE A 248 -10.06 16.02 1.50
CA ILE A 248 -9.01 16.02 0.49
C ILE A 248 -9.58 16.40 -0.88
N LYS A 249 -10.70 15.79 -1.26
CA LYS A 249 -11.34 16.03 -2.56
C LYS A 249 -11.91 17.44 -2.73
N GLU A 250 -12.55 17.96 -1.69
CA GLU A 250 -13.37 19.18 -1.76
C GLU A 250 -12.62 20.43 -1.28
N VAL A 251 -11.52 20.27 -0.51
CA VAL A 251 -10.78 21.38 0.09
C VAL A 251 -9.31 21.36 -0.31
N LEU A 252 -8.57 20.29 0.03
CA LEU A 252 -7.11 20.28 -0.14
C LEU A 252 -6.70 20.26 -1.63
N PHE A 253 -7.29 19.37 -2.42
CA PHE A 253 -6.94 19.25 -3.84
C PHE A 253 -7.27 20.52 -4.62
N PRO A 254 -8.46 21.16 -4.45
CA PRO A 254 -8.72 22.48 -5.03
C PRO A 254 -7.69 23.54 -4.60
N LYS A 255 -7.26 23.56 -3.34
CA LYS A 255 -6.20 24.46 -2.86
C LYS A 255 -4.87 24.23 -3.61
N TRP A 256 -4.55 22.99 -3.95
CA TRP A 256 -3.39 22.62 -4.77
C TRP A 256 -3.65 22.64 -6.28
N LYS A 257 -4.79 23.18 -6.72
CA LYS A 257 -5.22 23.25 -8.12
C LYS A 257 -5.31 21.89 -8.81
N VAL A 258 -5.62 20.84 -8.05
CA VAL A 258 -5.92 19.51 -8.55
C VAL A 258 -7.44 19.38 -8.69
N PHE A 259 -7.90 19.18 -9.92
CA PHE A 259 -9.33 19.09 -10.23
C PHE A 259 -9.68 17.70 -10.75
N ASN A 260 -10.94 17.28 -10.55
CA ASN A 260 -11.48 15.99 -10.98
C ASN A 260 -10.67 14.78 -10.50
N PRO A 261 -10.37 14.65 -9.18
CA PRO A 261 -9.59 13.53 -8.72
C PRO A 261 -10.33 12.21 -8.89
N VAL A 262 -9.55 11.18 -9.22
CA VAL A 262 -10.00 9.80 -9.33
C VAL A 262 -9.50 8.97 -8.15
N SER A 263 -10.10 7.80 -7.96
CA SER A 263 -9.73 6.87 -6.88
C SER A 263 -9.31 5.52 -7.43
N TRP A 264 -8.16 5.03 -6.98
CA TRP A 264 -7.71 3.65 -7.16
C TRP A 264 -7.70 2.95 -5.80
N HIS A 265 -7.65 1.61 -5.80
CA HIS A 265 -7.69 0.82 -4.58
C HIS A 265 -6.57 -0.20 -4.55
N TRP A 266 -5.72 -0.14 -3.53
CA TRP A 266 -4.79 -1.21 -3.22
C TRP A 266 -5.50 -2.27 -2.39
N VAL A 267 -5.83 -3.41 -2.99
CA VAL A 267 -6.51 -4.54 -2.36
C VAL A 267 -5.49 -5.59 -1.91
N LYS A 268 -5.64 -6.05 -0.67
CA LYS A 268 -4.73 -6.97 0.01
C LYS A 268 -5.31 -8.38 0.06
N ILE A 269 -4.53 -9.32 -0.44
CA ILE A 269 -4.87 -10.75 -0.43
C ILE A 269 -3.82 -11.60 0.31
N THR A 270 -4.21 -12.80 0.71
CA THR A 270 -3.30 -13.85 1.15
C THR A 270 -2.59 -14.48 -0.05
N GLN A 271 -1.59 -15.31 0.20
CA GLN A 271 -0.91 -16.12 -0.82
C GLN A 271 -1.86 -17.06 -1.59
N GLY A 272 -3.00 -17.45 -0.99
CA GLY A 272 -4.07 -18.23 -1.64
C GLY A 272 -5.11 -17.38 -2.39
N GLY A 273 -4.95 -16.05 -2.41
CA GLY A 273 -5.88 -15.13 -3.07
C GLY A 273 -7.12 -14.77 -2.26
N ASN A 274 -7.19 -15.11 -0.97
CA ASN A 274 -8.30 -14.66 -0.12
C ASN A 274 -8.08 -13.21 0.31
N LEU A 275 -9.13 -12.41 0.42
CA LEU A 275 -9.03 -11.09 1.05
C LEU A 275 -8.52 -11.22 2.49
N VAL A 276 -7.58 -10.36 2.89
CA VAL A 276 -7.04 -10.39 4.27
C VAL A 276 -8.08 -9.99 5.32
N HIS A 277 -9.14 -9.31 4.91
CA HIS A 277 -10.32 -8.95 5.70
C HIS A 277 -11.59 -9.07 4.84
N PRO A 278 -12.75 -9.37 5.40
CA PRO A 278 -14.01 -9.31 4.65
C PRO A 278 -14.27 -7.90 4.10
N ILE A 279 -14.75 -7.79 2.87
CA ILE A 279 -14.98 -6.48 2.23
C ILE A 279 -16.14 -5.71 2.87
N ASP A 280 -17.13 -6.41 3.39
CA ASP A 280 -18.29 -5.87 4.10
C ASP A 280 -17.98 -5.43 5.54
N TRP A 281 -16.76 -5.68 6.04
CA TRP A 281 -16.43 -5.39 7.43
C TRP A 281 -16.28 -3.88 7.69
N HIS A 282 -17.09 -3.37 8.62
CA HIS A 282 -17.14 -1.92 8.92
C HIS A 282 -15.89 -1.37 9.62
N HIS A 283 -15.12 -2.21 10.32
CA HIS A 283 -13.98 -1.75 11.13
C HIS A 283 -12.66 -1.72 10.37
N LYS A 284 -12.45 -2.65 9.43
CA LYS A 284 -11.23 -2.76 8.64
C LYS A 284 -11.56 -3.30 7.26
N LYS A 285 -11.24 -2.52 6.25
CA LYS A 285 -11.36 -2.92 4.85
C LYS A 285 -10.12 -3.68 4.41
N PRO A 286 -10.23 -4.61 3.43
CA PRO A 286 -9.08 -5.29 2.84
C PRO A 286 -8.33 -4.41 1.85
N TYR A 287 -8.65 -3.13 1.74
CA TYR A 287 -8.02 -2.22 0.80
C TYR A 287 -7.71 -0.86 1.42
N GLU A 288 -6.76 -0.16 0.80
CA GLU A 288 -6.46 1.25 1.03
C GLU A 288 -6.70 2.03 -0.27
N ASN A 289 -7.03 3.31 -0.15
CA ASN A 289 -7.38 4.13 -1.30
C ASN A 289 -6.17 4.94 -1.75
N LEU A 290 -6.03 5.14 -3.05
CA LEU A 290 -5.18 6.17 -3.63
C LEU A 290 -6.08 7.20 -4.29
N MET A 291 -5.90 8.47 -3.97
CA MET A 291 -6.54 9.56 -4.68
C MET A 291 -5.54 10.18 -5.64
N LEU A 292 -5.89 10.27 -6.91
CA LEU A 292 -5.02 10.75 -7.98
C LEU A 292 -5.65 11.95 -8.67
N GLY A 293 -4.84 12.90 -9.09
CA GLY A 293 -5.28 14.00 -9.93
C GLY A 293 -4.09 14.79 -10.46
N ARG A 294 -4.33 15.64 -11.46
CA ARG A 294 -3.28 16.49 -12.05
C ARG A 294 -3.43 17.95 -11.63
N VAL A 295 -2.31 18.60 -11.37
CA VAL A 295 -2.26 20.05 -11.16
C VAL A 295 -2.59 20.74 -12.48
N SER A 296 -3.61 21.59 -12.48
CA SER A 296 -4.03 22.37 -13.64
C SER A 296 -4.24 23.84 -13.29
N LYS A 297 -3.86 24.74 -14.21
CA LYS A 297 -4.05 26.18 -14.04
C LYS A 297 -5.53 26.61 -14.08
N SER A 298 -6.43 25.75 -14.56
CA SER A 298 -7.86 26.05 -14.65
C SER A 298 -8.69 24.78 -14.56
N GLU A 299 -9.75 24.84 -13.77
CA GLU A 299 -10.76 23.77 -13.63
C GLU A 299 -11.39 23.34 -14.97
N ARG A 300 -11.44 24.26 -15.96
CA ARG A 300 -12.12 24.04 -17.25
C ARG A 300 -11.19 23.61 -18.39
N LYS A 301 -9.87 23.62 -18.20
CA LYS A 301 -8.96 23.19 -19.27
C LYS A 301 -8.94 21.67 -19.33
N THR A 302 -9.30 21.14 -20.49
CA THR A 302 -9.04 19.74 -20.84
C THR A 302 -7.53 19.54 -20.92
N SER A 303 -6.98 18.64 -20.11
CA SER A 303 -5.57 18.27 -20.17
C SER A 303 -5.23 17.76 -21.58
N SER A 304 -4.05 18.11 -22.10
CA SER A 304 -3.51 17.48 -23.32
C SER A 304 -3.13 16.01 -23.10
N VAL A 305 -2.99 15.60 -21.84
CA VAL A 305 -2.67 14.24 -21.41
C VAL A 305 -3.94 13.41 -21.25
N LYS A 306 -3.88 12.11 -21.62
CA LYS A 306 -4.96 11.14 -21.40
C LYS A 306 -5.46 11.19 -19.96
N GLY A 307 -6.78 11.16 -19.78
CA GLY A 307 -7.43 11.11 -18.47
C GLY A 307 -6.95 9.93 -17.61
N ILE A 308 -7.06 10.07 -16.30
CA ILE A 308 -6.76 8.99 -15.36
C ILE A 308 -8.05 8.17 -15.19
N ASP A 309 -7.95 6.86 -15.36
CA ASP A 309 -9.11 5.99 -15.19
C ASP A 309 -9.54 5.91 -13.71
N GLN A 310 -10.84 5.76 -13.49
CA GLN A 310 -11.45 5.64 -12.17
C GLN A 310 -11.51 4.16 -11.72
N ASN A 311 -11.44 3.93 -10.40
CA ASN A 311 -11.66 2.64 -9.73
C ASN A 311 -10.73 1.49 -10.15
N LYS A 312 -9.48 1.77 -10.53
CA LYS A 312 -8.48 0.72 -10.81
C LYS A 312 -8.06 0.00 -9.53
N ILE A 313 -7.75 -1.28 -9.66
CA ILE A 313 -7.28 -2.15 -8.58
C ILE A 313 -5.78 -2.38 -8.69
N ILE A 314 -5.07 -2.18 -7.59
CA ILE A 314 -3.73 -2.74 -7.38
C ILE A 314 -3.91 -3.89 -6.42
N LEU A 315 -3.78 -5.13 -6.89
CA LEU A 315 -3.88 -6.33 -6.07
C LEU A 315 -2.48 -6.75 -5.65
N SER A 316 -2.26 -7.05 -4.36
CA SER A 316 -1.00 -7.67 -3.93
C SER A 316 -1.12 -8.41 -2.59
N ILE A 317 -0.13 -9.27 -2.33
CA ILE A 317 0.10 -9.80 -0.99
C ILE A 317 0.79 -8.70 -0.17
N PRO A 318 0.21 -8.24 0.96
CA PRO A 318 0.83 -7.19 1.74
C PRO A 318 2.07 -7.72 2.48
N SER A 319 3.05 -6.84 2.67
CA SER A 319 4.11 -7.07 3.66
C SER A 319 3.52 -6.96 5.07
N SER A 320 4.03 -7.75 6.01
CA SER A 320 3.67 -7.69 7.43
C SER A 320 4.25 -6.46 8.15
N ILE A 321 5.22 -5.77 7.53
CA ILE A 321 5.69 -4.45 7.97
C ILE A 321 4.51 -3.47 7.93
N HIS A 322 4.28 -2.78 9.05
CA HIS A 322 3.17 -1.85 9.19
C HIS A 322 3.32 -0.67 8.22
N SER A 323 2.22 -0.26 7.59
CA SER A 323 2.18 0.84 6.61
C SER A 323 3.07 0.68 5.36
N HIS A 324 3.68 -0.49 5.13
CA HIS A 324 4.50 -0.71 3.94
C HIS A 324 3.63 -0.86 2.68
N LYS A 325 3.55 0.22 1.89
CA LYS A 325 2.78 0.29 0.64
C LYS A 325 3.49 -0.47 -0.49
N PRO A 326 2.75 -0.97 -1.49
CA PRO A 326 3.37 -1.57 -2.65
C PRO A 326 4.02 -0.47 -3.51
N PRO A 327 5.06 -0.81 -4.28
CA PRO A 327 5.62 0.08 -5.28
C PRO A 327 4.56 0.51 -6.30
N LEU A 328 4.57 1.77 -6.75
CA LEU A 328 3.62 2.29 -7.74
C LEU A 328 4.23 2.52 -9.13
N ILE A 329 5.55 2.39 -9.27
CA ILE A 329 6.29 2.73 -10.49
C ILE A 329 6.83 1.45 -11.14
N GLY A 330 6.62 1.24 -12.45
CA GLY A 330 7.14 0.06 -13.17
C GLY A 330 8.66 0.08 -13.36
N TYR A 331 9.26 -1.09 -13.64
CA TYR A 331 10.71 -1.21 -13.88
C TYR A 331 11.20 -0.39 -15.10
N SER A 332 10.31 -0.13 -16.06
CA SER A 332 10.63 0.67 -17.25
C SER A 332 10.99 2.12 -16.94
N ALA A 333 10.61 2.66 -15.78
CA ALA A 333 10.91 4.05 -15.41
C ALA A 333 12.41 4.29 -15.11
N PHE A 334 13.21 3.23 -14.92
CA PHE A 334 14.66 3.31 -14.69
C PHE A 334 15.49 2.91 -15.91
N LYS A 335 14.85 2.52 -17.02
CA LYS A 335 15.53 2.41 -18.30
C LYS A 335 15.64 3.81 -18.88
N ASN A 336 16.67 4.54 -18.47
CA ASN A 336 17.14 5.67 -19.25
C ASN A 336 17.41 5.15 -20.67
N GLU A 337 16.82 5.83 -21.64
CA GLU A 337 17.19 5.74 -23.05
C GLU A 337 18.71 5.84 -23.15
N VAL A 338 19.33 4.85 -23.79
CA VAL A 338 20.75 4.82 -24.12
C VAL A 338 21.01 5.80 -25.25
#